data_AF-A0A5C4R0W2-F1
#
_entry.id   AF-A0A5C4R0W2-F1
#
_cell.length_a   1.000
_cell.length_b   1.000
_cell.length_c   1.000
_cell.angle_alpha   90.00
_cell.angle_beta   90.00
_cell.angle_gamma   90.00
#
_symmetry.space_group_name_H-M   'P 1'
#
loop_
_entity.id
_entity.type
_entity.pdbx_description
1 polymer ?
#
loop_
_entity_poly.entity_id
_entity_poly.type
_entity_poly.pdbx_seq_one_letter_code
_entity_poly.pdbx_strand_id
1 'polypeptide(L)'
;AGWRVDVLGAAPRPGSDAAAARAQWPGPVLPLTRAALRALPDADVYVDAIFGTGLTRPPEGEIAALLRHLGGEGGDGAFYRPRLVAVDAPSGLCLDSGVILGSGRGALPWHALRVAMTVTFDSPKPGHLLEHGPLTCGQLVVADIGLEPFRVQGGRGLRPALMTALWPRFELADRRRAQGPGGEGPWLRKQQSEGGHKYAHGAALIVAGGAGSGGAARLAAR
;
A
#
# COMPACT_ATOMS: atom_id res chain seq x y z
N ALA A 1 11.36 2.96 -26.04
CA ALA A 1 12.13 2.31 -24.96
C ALA A 1 12.35 0.86 -25.36
N GLY A 2 13.58 0.35 -25.34
CA GLY A 2 13.97 -0.94 -25.94
C GLY A 2 13.49 -2.20 -25.21
N TRP A 3 12.31 -2.16 -24.58
CA TRP A 3 11.74 -3.30 -23.86
C TRP A 3 10.90 -4.16 -24.79
N ARG A 4 11.05 -5.47 -24.66
CA ARG A 4 10.06 -6.42 -25.16
C ARG A 4 8.96 -6.55 -24.12
N VAL A 5 7.71 -6.37 -24.52
CA VAL A 5 6.56 -6.36 -23.61
C VAL A 5 5.51 -7.34 -24.12
N ASP A 6 5.20 -8.32 -23.27
CA ASP A 6 4.12 -9.28 -23.46
C ASP A 6 2.96 -8.90 -22.52
N VAL A 7 1.75 -8.73 -23.05
CA VAL A 7 0.57 -8.29 -22.28
C VAL A 7 -0.42 -9.43 -22.16
N LEU A 8 -0.81 -9.75 -20.93
CA LEU A 8 -1.88 -10.68 -20.61
C LEU A 8 -3.06 -9.91 -20.03
N GLY A 9 -4.27 -10.16 -20.50
CA GLY A 9 -5.43 -9.40 -20.04
C GLY A 9 -6.77 -9.94 -20.54
N ALA A 10 -7.84 -9.38 -19.98
CA ALA A 10 -9.20 -9.56 -20.47
C ALA A 10 -9.59 -8.43 -21.43
N ALA A 11 -10.67 -8.62 -22.17
CA ALA A 11 -11.26 -7.54 -22.96
C ALA A 11 -11.73 -6.41 -22.03
N PRO A 12 -11.27 -5.16 -22.24
CA PRO A 12 -11.71 -4.04 -21.44
C PRO A 12 -13.18 -3.71 -21.73
N ARG A 13 -13.86 -3.10 -20.76
CA ARG A 13 -15.23 -2.59 -20.98
C ARG A 13 -15.22 -1.53 -22.08
N PRO A 14 -16.12 -1.60 -23.08
CA PRO A 14 -16.22 -0.58 -24.12
C PRO A 14 -16.40 0.83 -23.53
N GLY A 15 -15.71 1.83 -24.10
CA GLY A 15 -15.76 3.21 -23.65
C GLY A 15 -14.99 3.53 -22.37
N SER A 16 -14.28 2.56 -21.77
CA SER A 16 -13.39 2.81 -20.64
C SER A 16 -12.00 3.29 -21.05
N ASP A 17 -11.26 3.92 -20.14
CA ASP A 17 -9.86 4.28 -20.35
C ASP A 17 -8.99 3.06 -20.70
N ALA A 18 -9.31 1.89 -20.13
CA ALA A 18 -8.64 0.64 -20.48
C ALA A 18 -8.89 0.22 -21.95
N ALA A 19 -10.06 0.53 -22.52
CA ALA A 19 -10.33 0.32 -23.94
C ALA A 19 -9.54 1.30 -24.82
N ALA A 20 -9.43 2.57 -24.39
CA ALA A 20 -8.60 3.55 -25.09
C ALA A 20 -7.10 3.20 -25.03
N ALA A 21 -6.60 2.72 -23.89
CA ALA A 21 -5.23 2.22 -23.75
C ALA A 21 -5.01 0.96 -24.61
N ARG A 22 -5.98 0.04 -24.64
CA ARG A 22 -5.91 -1.15 -25.50
C ARG A 22 -5.86 -0.79 -26.98
N ALA A 23 -6.61 0.21 -27.43
CA ALA A 23 -6.59 0.65 -28.83
C ALA A 23 -5.23 1.23 -29.26
N GLN A 24 -4.46 1.77 -28.31
CA GLN A 24 -3.11 2.29 -28.55
C GLN A 24 -2.02 1.21 -28.47
N TRP A 25 -2.33 0.03 -27.92
CA TRP A 25 -1.38 -1.08 -27.82
C TRP A 25 -1.24 -1.80 -29.17
N PRO A 26 -0.06 -1.77 -29.82
CA PRO A 26 0.11 -2.35 -31.14
C PRO A 26 0.28 -3.88 -31.13
N GLY A 27 0.53 -4.47 -29.96
CA GLY A 27 0.81 -5.89 -29.81
C GLY A 27 -0.43 -6.76 -29.57
N PRO A 28 -0.26 -8.09 -29.58
CA PRO A 28 -1.30 -8.99 -29.10
C PRO A 28 -1.53 -8.80 -27.60
N VAL A 29 -2.69 -9.24 -27.14
CA VAL A 29 -2.94 -9.46 -25.71
C VAL A 29 -3.35 -10.90 -25.54
N LEU A 30 -2.56 -11.63 -24.77
CA LEU A 30 -2.77 -13.02 -24.48
C LEU A 30 -3.82 -13.19 -23.37
N PRO A 31 -4.45 -14.37 -23.25
CA PRO A 31 -5.36 -14.65 -22.15
C PRO A 31 -4.67 -14.49 -20.79
N LEU A 32 -5.34 -13.86 -19.82
CA LEU A 32 -4.85 -13.74 -18.46
C LEU A 32 -5.03 -15.06 -17.68
N THR A 33 -4.17 -16.05 -17.99
CA THR A 33 -4.19 -17.37 -17.38
C THR A 33 -2.80 -17.84 -17.00
N ARG A 34 -2.71 -18.79 -16.06
CA ARG A 34 -1.45 -19.43 -15.68
C ARG A 34 -0.78 -20.13 -16.87
N ALA A 35 -1.56 -20.78 -17.72
CA ALA A 35 -1.05 -21.49 -18.89
C ALA A 35 -0.40 -20.52 -19.90
N ALA A 36 -1.04 -19.38 -20.19
CA ALA A 36 -0.48 -18.38 -21.09
C ALA A 36 0.81 -17.76 -20.53
N LEU A 37 0.83 -17.45 -19.22
CA LEU A 37 2.03 -16.94 -18.56
C LEU A 37 3.21 -17.92 -18.68
N ARG A 38 2.98 -19.21 -18.42
CA ARG A 38 4.03 -20.25 -18.48
C ARG A 38 4.48 -20.60 -19.91
N ALA A 39 3.73 -20.22 -20.92
CA ALA A 39 4.11 -20.41 -22.31
C ALA A 39 5.09 -19.33 -22.81
N LEU A 40 5.20 -18.22 -22.09
CA LEU A 40 6.17 -17.17 -22.37
C LEU A 40 7.53 -17.50 -21.75
N PRO A 41 8.63 -16.98 -22.33
CA PRO A 41 9.92 -16.97 -21.64
C PRO A 41 9.84 -16.22 -20.31
N ASP A 42 10.74 -16.55 -19.40
CA ASP A 42 10.91 -15.80 -18.16
C ASP A 42 11.19 -14.32 -18.45
N ALA A 43 10.55 -13.45 -17.68
CA ALA A 43 10.69 -12.00 -17.79
C ALA A 43 11.61 -11.46 -16.69
N ASP A 44 12.35 -10.40 -17.02
CA ASP A 44 13.14 -9.66 -16.03
C ASP A 44 12.24 -8.96 -15.00
N VAL A 45 11.06 -8.52 -15.44
CA VAL A 45 10.06 -7.81 -14.64
C VAL A 45 8.66 -8.33 -14.99
N TYR A 46 7.87 -8.61 -13.95
CA TYR A 46 6.45 -8.89 -14.05
C TYR A 46 5.67 -7.70 -13.50
N VAL A 47 4.60 -7.30 -14.19
CA VAL A 47 3.75 -6.18 -13.76
C VAL A 47 2.36 -6.70 -13.42
N ASP A 48 1.98 -6.57 -12.15
CA ASP A 48 0.63 -6.80 -11.69
C ASP A 48 -0.20 -5.53 -11.84
N ALA A 49 -1.03 -5.50 -12.87
CA ALA A 49 -2.02 -4.45 -13.12
C ALA A 49 -3.43 -5.07 -13.28
N ILE A 50 -3.70 -6.19 -12.59
CA ILE A 50 -4.95 -6.92 -12.74
C ILE A 50 -6.07 -6.23 -11.95
N PHE A 51 -5.82 -5.91 -10.67
CA PHE A 51 -6.76 -5.23 -9.79
C PHE A 51 -6.07 -4.16 -8.94
N GLY A 52 -6.71 -2.99 -8.82
CA GLY A 52 -6.33 -1.92 -7.88
C GLY A 52 -7.46 -1.64 -6.89
N THR A 53 -7.66 -0.35 -6.56
CA THR A 53 -8.66 0.09 -5.55
C THR A 53 -10.11 -0.34 -5.83
N GLY A 54 -10.45 -0.73 -7.06
CA GLY A 54 -11.81 -1.17 -7.44
C GLY A 54 -12.16 -2.61 -7.03
N LEU A 55 -11.23 -3.36 -6.43
CA LEU A 55 -11.47 -4.74 -6.02
C LEU A 55 -12.32 -4.81 -4.75
N THR A 56 -13.55 -5.30 -4.88
CA THR A 56 -14.52 -5.44 -3.77
C THR A 56 -14.84 -6.88 -3.40
N ARG A 57 -14.38 -7.85 -4.20
CA ARG A 57 -14.62 -9.28 -4.00
C ARG A 57 -13.34 -10.09 -4.24
N PRO A 58 -13.19 -11.27 -3.62
CA PRO A 58 -12.04 -12.14 -3.86
C PRO A 58 -11.91 -12.48 -5.36
N PRO A 59 -10.69 -12.51 -5.92
CA PRO A 59 -10.46 -13.11 -7.23
C PRO A 59 -10.90 -14.58 -7.24
N GLU A 60 -11.44 -15.03 -8.38
CA GLU A 60 -11.95 -16.40 -8.56
C GLU A 60 -11.38 -17.03 -9.84
N GLY A 61 -11.53 -18.34 -9.99
CA GLY A 61 -11.19 -19.08 -11.20
C GLY A 61 -9.73 -18.95 -11.63
N GLU A 62 -9.51 -18.77 -12.94
CA GLU A 62 -8.17 -18.67 -13.56
C GLU A 62 -7.33 -17.53 -12.99
N ILE A 63 -7.96 -16.40 -12.64
CA ILE A 63 -7.23 -15.27 -12.06
C ILE A 63 -6.74 -15.62 -10.66
N ALA A 64 -7.59 -16.24 -9.82
CA ALA A 64 -7.16 -16.72 -8.51
C ALA A 64 -6.03 -17.76 -8.60
N ALA A 65 -6.10 -18.67 -9.58
CA ALA A 65 -5.05 -19.65 -9.82
C ALA A 65 -3.72 -19.01 -10.27
N LEU A 66 -3.80 -18.00 -11.15
CA LEU A 66 -2.64 -17.22 -11.57
C LEU A 66 -2.00 -16.46 -10.39
N LEU A 67 -2.81 -15.77 -9.58
CA LEU A 67 -2.31 -15.01 -8.42
C LEU A 67 -1.66 -15.94 -7.38
N ARG A 68 -2.25 -17.11 -7.12
CA ARG A 68 -1.64 -18.13 -6.24
C ARG A 68 -0.31 -18.64 -6.79
N HIS A 69 -0.23 -18.92 -8.10
CA HIS A 69 1.01 -19.34 -8.76
C HIS A 69 2.11 -18.29 -8.59
N LEU A 70 1.82 -17.03 -8.89
CA LEU A 70 2.76 -15.91 -8.68
C LEU A 70 3.11 -15.72 -7.19
N GLY A 71 2.16 -15.98 -6.29
CA GLY A 71 2.32 -15.96 -4.84
C GLY A 71 3.15 -17.11 -4.26
N GLY A 72 3.56 -18.07 -5.09
CA GLY A 72 4.46 -19.16 -4.74
C GLY A 72 3.83 -20.55 -4.68
N GLU A 73 2.58 -20.71 -5.12
CA GLU A 73 2.01 -22.03 -5.35
C GLU A 73 2.78 -22.76 -6.46
N GLY A 74 3.47 -23.84 -6.08
CA GLY A 74 4.39 -24.57 -6.95
C GLY A 74 5.88 -24.34 -6.64
N GLY A 75 6.20 -23.46 -5.67
CA GLY A 75 7.57 -23.24 -5.19
C GLY A 75 8.30 -22.03 -5.81
N ASP A 76 7.69 -21.37 -6.79
CA ASP A 76 8.34 -20.30 -7.57
C ASP A 76 8.25 -18.90 -6.94
N GLY A 77 7.75 -18.79 -5.70
CA GLY A 77 7.51 -17.49 -5.07
C GLY A 77 8.79 -16.65 -4.91
N ALA A 78 9.93 -17.31 -4.65
CA ALA A 78 11.24 -16.65 -4.58
C ALA A 78 11.73 -16.15 -5.94
N PHE A 79 11.24 -16.72 -7.04
CA PHE A 79 11.54 -16.27 -8.39
C PHE A 79 10.71 -15.03 -8.76
N TYR A 80 9.39 -15.07 -8.56
CA TYR A 80 8.51 -13.96 -8.96
C TYR A 80 8.64 -12.74 -8.04
N ARG A 81 8.65 -12.93 -6.72
CA ARG A 81 8.61 -11.83 -5.73
C ARG A 81 9.60 -10.69 -5.99
N PRO A 82 10.92 -10.93 -6.21
CA PRO A 82 11.87 -9.84 -6.43
C PRO A 82 11.70 -9.13 -7.80
N ARG A 83 10.92 -9.70 -8.72
CA ARG A 83 10.71 -9.19 -10.09
C ARG A 83 9.31 -8.62 -10.31
N LEU A 84 8.42 -8.77 -9.34
CA LEU A 84 7.02 -8.41 -9.47
C LEU A 84 6.79 -6.98 -8.96
N VAL A 85 6.18 -6.15 -9.80
CA VAL A 85 5.80 -4.76 -9.48
C VAL A 85 4.29 -4.63 -9.61
N ALA A 86 3.63 -4.16 -8.56
CA ALA A 86 2.19 -3.89 -8.58
C ALA A 86 1.88 -2.45 -8.97
N VAL A 87 0.82 -2.27 -9.74
CA VAL A 87 0.22 -0.98 -10.08
C VAL A 87 -0.99 -0.76 -9.17
N ASP A 88 -1.00 0.36 -8.47
CA ASP A 88 -1.93 0.72 -7.40
C ASP A 88 -1.88 -0.17 -6.17
N ALA A 89 -2.04 -1.49 -6.31
CA ALA A 89 -2.04 -2.46 -5.21
C ALA A 89 -1.65 -3.86 -5.71
N PRO A 90 -1.03 -4.73 -4.88
CA PRO A 90 -0.97 -6.16 -5.17
C PRO A 90 -2.39 -6.72 -5.30
N SER A 91 -2.67 -7.35 -6.44
CA SER A 91 -3.97 -7.92 -6.75
C SER A 91 -4.41 -8.94 -5.69
N GLY A 92 -5.61 -8.71 -5.15
CA GLY A 92 -6.16 -9.47 -4.01
C GLY A 92 -6.16 -8.69 -2.69
N LEU A 93 -5.36 -7.62 -2.58
CA LEU A 93 -5.35 -6.75 -1.41
C LEU A 93 -6.55 -5.78 -1.41
N CYS A 94 -7.30 -5.75 -0.31
CA CYS A 94 -8.32 -4.74 -0.08
C CYS A 94 -7.66 -3.43 0.39
N LEU A 95 -7.76 -2.36 -0.41
CA LEU A 95 -7.14 -1.07 -0.09
C LEU A 95 -7.81 -0.28 1.04
N ASP A 96 -8.98 -0.72 1.52
CA ASP A 96 -9.62 -0.12 2.70
C ASP A 96 -9.19 -0.80 3.99
N SER A 97 -9.08 -2.13 3.98
CA SER A 97 -8.86 -2.93 5.20
C SER A 97 -7.44 -3.47 5.37
N GLY A 98 -6.69 -3.59 4.26
CA GLY A 98 -5.39 -4.24 4.23
C GLY A 98 -5.44 -5.77 4.23
N VAL A 99 -6.63 -6.37 4.18
CA VAL A 99 -6.81 -7.83 4.18
C VAL A 99 -6.75 -8.36 2.75
N ILE A 100 -6.21 -9.57 2.57
CA ILE A 100 -6.33 -10.28 1.29
C ILE A 100 -7.75 -10.85 1.22
N LEU A 101 -8.50 -10.42 0.21
CA LEU A 101 -9.89 -10.83 0.07
C LEU A 101 -10.00 -12.34 -0.10
N GLY A 102 -10.87 -12.95 0.71
CA GLY A 102 -11.11 -14.40 0.73
C GLY A 102 -10.23 -15.18 1.71
N SER A 103 -9.31 -14.53 2.43
CA SER A 103 -8.32 -15.25 3.25
C SER A 103 -8.47 -15.08 4.78
N GLY A 104 -9.44 -14.30 5.25
CA GLY A 104 -9.59 -13.95 6.67
C GLY A 104 -8.54 -12.93 7.15
N ARG A 105 -8.65 -12.52 8.41
CA ARG A 105 -7.69 -11.60 9.08
C ARG A 105 -6.60 -12.37 9.82
N GLY A 106 -5.46 -11.72 10.05
CA GLY A 106 -4.38 -12.24 10.89
C GLY A 106 -3.16 -12.69 10.09
N ALA A 107 -2.87 -14.00 10.09
CA ALA A 107 -1.69 -14.50 9.41
C ALA A 107 -1.83 -14.33 7.89
N LEU A 108 -0.78 -13.79 7.26
CA LEU A 108 -0.72 -13.66 5.81
C LEU A 108 -0.84 -15.06 5.16
N PRO A 109 -1.77 -15.26 4.21
CA PRO A 109 -1.87 -16.51 3.47
C PRO A 109 -0.55 -16.83 2.77
N TRP A 110 -0.12 -18.09 2.81
CA TRP A 110 1.18 -18.49 2.27
C TRP A 110 1.31 -18.22 0.76
N HIS A 111 0.20 -18.27 0.03
CA HIS A 111 0.08 -18.01 -1.41
C HIS A 111 -0.34 -16.56 -1.73
N ALA A 112 -0.38 -15.66 -0.73
CA ALA A 112 -0.67 -14.27 -0.99
C ALA A 112 0.41 -13.66 -1.88
N LEU A 113 -0.03 -12.88 -2.87
CA LEU A 113 0.86 -12.20 -3.79
C LEU A 113 1.72 -11.20 -3.01
N ARG A 114 3.04 -11.33 -3.14
CA ARG A 114 4.03 -10.44 -2.54
C ARG A 114 4.89 -9.88 -3.64
N VAL A 115 5.01 -8.56 -3.68
CA VAL A 115 5.70 -7.84 -4.76
C VAL A 115 6.96 -7.17 -4.23
N ALA A 116 7.90 -6.87 -5.12
CA ALA A 116 9.09 -6.10 -4.80
C ALA A 116 8.74 -4.63 -4.55
N MET A 117 7.80 -4.10 -5.34
CA MET A 117 7.38 -2.70 -5.30
C MET A 117 5.91 -2.56 -5.66
N THR A 118 5.23 -1.62 -5.02
CA THR A 118 3.90 -1.15 -5.41
C THR A 118 4.00 0.33 -5.79
N VAL A 119 3.59 0.67 -7.00
CA VAL A 119 3.46 2.06 -7.45
C VAL A 119 2.00 2.46 -7.30
N THR A 120 1.68 3.19 -6.24
CA THR A 120 0.33 3.73 -6.02
C THR A 120 0.25 5.19 -6.46
N PHE A 121 -0.94 5.63 -6.83
CA PHE A 121 -1.14 6.98 -7.34
C PHE A 121 -1.69 7.90 -6.27
N ASP A 122 -1.26 9.16 -6.32
CA ASP A 122 -1.75 10.27 -5.52
C ASP A 122 -1.43 10.17 -4.03
N SER A 123 -1.88 9.12 -3.35
CA SER A 123 -1.66 8.91 -1.92
C SER A 123 -1.67 7.43 -1.55
N PRO A 124 -1.00 7.03 -0.45
CA PRO A 124 -1.12 5.69 0.08
C PRO A 124 -2.54 5.48 0.62
N LYS A 125 -3.18 4.37 0.23
CA LYS A 125 -4.45 3.91 0.77
C LYS A 125 -4.23 3.14 2.09
N PRO A 126 -5.21 3.10 3.01
CA PRO A 126 -5.08 2.43 4.31
C PRO A 126 -4.57 0.99 4.19
N GLY A 127 -5.08 0.25 3.20
CA GLY A 127 -4.74 -1.14 3.00
C GLY A 127 -3.30 -1.40 2.61
N HIS A 128 -2.52 -0.41 2.18
CA HIS A 128 -1.07 -0.57 2.04
C HIS A 128 -0.35 -0.66 3.39
N LEU A 129 -0.94 -0.06 4.43
CA LEU A 129 -0.30 0.19 5.72
C LEU A 129 -0.88 -0.68 6.85
N LEU A 130 -2.01 -1.33 6.59
CA LEU A 130 -2.75 -2.14 7.56
C LEU A 130 -2.67 -3.62 7.22
N GLU A 131 -2.81 -4.46 8.25
CA GLU A 131 -2.97 -5.91 8.13
C GLU A 131 -1.90 -6.57 7.24
N HIS A 132 -2.30 -7.12 6.09
CA HIS A 132 -1.42 -7.83 5.18
C HIS A 132 -0.65 -6.89 4.25
N GLY A 133 -1.12 -5.66 4.05
CA GLY A 133 -0.53 -4.66 3.14
C GLY A 133 0.98 -4.47 3.31
N PRO A 134 1.47 -4.17 4.52
CA PRO A 134 2.91 -3.96 4.76
C PRO A 134 3.78 -5.17 4.37
N LEU A 135 3.21 -6.37 4.37
CA LEU A 135 3.93 -7.60 4.03
C LEU A 135 3.86 -7.94 2.53
N THR A 136 2.89 -7.38 1.81
CA THR A 136 2.64 -7.69 0.39
C THR A 136 3.09 -6.60 -0.56
N CYS A 137 3.04 -5.34 -0.16
CA CYS A 137 3.29 -4.20 -1.06
C CYS A 137 4.77 -3.99 -1.43
N GLY A 138 5.70 -4.59 -0.68
CA GLY A 138 7.13 -4.34 -0.87
C GLY A 138 7.47 -2.86 -0.65
N GLN A 139 8.33 -2.30 -1.50
CA GLN A 139 8.57 -0.86 -1.52
C GLN A 139 7.34 -0.12 -2.03
N LEU A 140 6.76 0.77 -1.23
CA LEU A 140 5.64 1.61 -1.66
C LEU A 140 6.15 2.93 -2.28
N VAL A 141 5.92 3.11 -3.57
CA VAL A 141 6.19 4.34 -4.31
C VAL A 141 4.87 5.06 -4.55
N VAL A 142 4.80 6.34 -4.21
CA VAL A 142 3.61 7.16 -4.48
C VAL A 142 3.92 8.08 -5.66
N ALA A 143 3.32 7.78 -6.81
CA ALA A 143 3.48 8.56 -8.03
C ALA A 143 2.50 9.74 -8.04
N ASP A 144 3.03 10.93 -8.31
CA ASP A 144 2.21 12.10 -8.62
C ASP A 144 1.63 11.95 -10.04
N ILE A 145 0.33 12.16 -10.15
CA ILE A 145 -0.44 12.08 -11.39
C ILE A 145 -1.14 13.41 -11.71
N GLY A 146 -0.64 14.52 -11.15
CA GLY A 146 -1.13 15.87 -11.42
C GLY A 146 -2.41 16.23 -10.65
N LEU A 147 -2.69 15.54 -9.54
CA LEU A 147 -3.90 15.78 -8.74
C LEU A 147 -3.72 16.86 -7.65
N GLU A 148 -2.52 17.42 -7.48
CA GLU A 148 -2.26 18.50 -6.51
C GLU A 148 -3.27 19.67 -6.61
N PRO A 149 -3.61 20.21 -7.80
CA PRO A 149 -4.53 21.35 -7.90
C PRO A 149 -5.94 21.04 -7.40
N PHE A 150 -6.37 19.78 -7.48
CA PHE A 150 -7.69 19.34 -7.02
C PHE A 150 -7.76 19.18 -5.50
N ARG A 151 -6.61 19.11 -4.81
CA ARG A 151 -6.53 19.10 -3.35
C ARG A 151 -6.56 20.51 -2.78
N VAL A 152 -6.08 21.50 -3.53
CA VAL A 152 -5.86 22.87 -3.05
C VAL A 152 -6.50 23.86 -4.02
N GLN A 153 -7.74 24.28 -3.74
CA GLN A 153 -8.38 25.38 -4.46
C GLN A 153 -8.48 26.61 -3.53
N GLY A 154 -7.92 27.74 -3.97
CA GLY A 154 -7.95 29.00 -3.18
C GLY A 154 -7.13 28.96 -1.88
N GLY A 155 -6.08 28.13 -1.80
CA GLY A 155 -5.21 28.02 -0.62
C GLY A 155 -5.82 27.25 0.56
N ARG A 156 -7.05 26.75 0.43
CA ARG A 156 -7.70 25.88 1.41
C ARG A 156 -7.75 24.46 0.84
N GLY A 157 -7.31 23.47 1.61
CA GLY A 157 -7.47 22.07 1.25
C GLY A 157 -8.97 21.76 1.14
N LEU A 158 -9.44 21.34 -0.03
CA LEU A 158 -10.88 21.18 -0.30
C LEU A 158 -11.54 20.14 0.60
N ARG A 159 -10.77 19.24 1.20
CA ARG A 159 -11.21 18.31 2.25
C ARG A 159 -10.05 18.05 3.21
N PRO A 160 -10.24 18.12 4.54
CA PRO A 160 -9.26 17.53 5.45
C PRO A 160 -9.14 16.04 5.07
N ALA A 161 -7.92 15.55 4.87
CA ALA A 161 -7.77 14.12 4.63
C ALA A 161 -8.31 13.38 5.86
N LEU A 162 -9.21 12.43 5.61
CA LEU A 162 -9.82 11.58 6.64
C LEU A 162 -8.78 10.72 7.36
N MET A 163 -7.56 10.64 6.84
CA MET A 163 -6.49 9.83 7.39
C MET A 163 -5.16 10.58 7.34
N THR A 164 -4.37 10.44 8.41
CA THR A 164 -2.99 10.92 8.50
C THR A 164 -2.11 9.74 8.87
N ALA A 165 -1.17 9.38 8.00
CA ALA A 165 -0.15 8.39 8.32
C ALA A 165 0.91 9.05 9.23
N LEU A 166 0.97 8.65 10.50
CA LEU A 166 2.02 9.12 11.43
C LEU A 166 3.37 8.47 11.10
N TRP A 167 3.34 7.21 10.69
CA TRP A 167 4.47 6.40 10.25
C TRP A 167 3.96 5.29 9.30
N PRO A 168 4.72 4.86 8.26
CA PRO A 168 6.00 5.42 7.82
C PRO A 168 5.86 6.82 7.24
N ARG A 169 6.99 7.53 7.13
CA ARG A 169 7.02 8.86 6.51
C ARG A 169 7.00 8.71 5.00
N PHE A 170 6.02 9.29 4.34
CA PHE A 170 6.03 9.48 2.90
C PHE A 170 6.59 10.85 2.56
N GLU A 171 7.37 10.95 1.48
CA GLU A 171 7.83 12.21 0.89
C GLU A 171 6.72 12.89 0.08
N LEU A 172 5.51 12.90 0.63
CA LEU A 172 4.38 13.62 0.06
C LEU A 172 4.28 14.97 0.77
N ALA A 173 4.23 16.04 -0.01
CA ALA A 173 4.01 17.37 0.53
C ALA A 173 2.61 17.46 1.16
N ASP A 174 2.54 17.33 2.48
CA ASP A 174 1.32 17.56 3.26
C ASP A 174 1.51 18.82 4.10
N ARG A 175 0.79 19.90 3.76
CA ARG A 175 0.84 21.18 4.47
C ARG A 175 0.38 21.08 5.94
N ARG A 176 -0.25 19.98 6.34
CA ARG A 176 -0.65 19.69 7.74
C ARG A 176 0.46 19.04 8.54
N ARG A 177 1.44 18.43 7.88
CA ARG A 177 2.64 17.94 8.54
C ARG A 177 3.48 19.15 8.89
N ALA A 178 3.71 19.37 10.19
CA ALA A 178 4.47 20.54 10.63
C ALA A 178 5.83 20.56 9.94
N GLN A 179 6.09 21.65 9.21
CA GLN A 179 7.35 21.86 8.53
C GLN A 179 8.38 22.30 9.57
N GLY A 180 9.03 21.31 10.18
CA GLY A 180 10.11 21.54 11.13
C GLY A 180 11.00 20.30 11.25
N PRO A 181 12.23 20.45 11.76
CA PRO A 181 13.11 19.31 12.01
C PRO A 181 12.37 18.34 12.95
N GLY A 182 12.26 17.08 12.53
CA GLY A 182 11.56 16.05 13.28
C GLY A 182 10.11 15.79 12.86
N GLY A 183 9.45 16.62 12.05
CA GLY A 183 8.11 16.33 11.49
C GLY A 183 6.96 16.12 12.49
N GLU A 184 7.21 16.40 13.77
CA GLU A 184 6.21 16.36 14.84
C GLU A 184 5.43 17.67 14.86
N GLY A 185 4.11 17.56 14.95
CA GLY A 185 3.24 18.73 15.05
C GLY A 185 3.56 19.58 16.28
N PRO A 186 3.29 20.91 16.26
CA PRO A 186 3.47 21.76 17.43
C PRO A 186 2.67 21.28 18.67
N TRP A 187 1.63 20.48 18.48
CA TRP A 187 0.86 19.80 19.52
C TRP A 187 1.59 18.66 20.24
N LEU A 188 2.67 18.11 19.66
CA LEU A 188 3.54 17.11 20.30
C LEU A 188 4.71 17.75 21.07
N ARG A 189 4.93 19.06 20.90
CA ARG A 189 6.01 19.76 21.58
C ARG A 189 5.53 20.28 22.92
N LYS A 190 6.40 20.16 23.92
CA LYS A 190 6.25 20.87 25.19
C LYS A 190 6.26 22.36 24.90
N GLN A 191 5.10 23.02 24.95
CA GLN A 191 5.04 24.47 24.79
C GLN A 191 5.88 25.11 25.89
N GLN A 192 6.84 25.96 25.51
CA GLN A 192 7.62 26.73 26.47
C GLN A 192 6.70 27.80 27.06
N SER A 193 6.25 27.60 28.30
CA SER A 193 5.67 28.69 29.08
C SER A 193 6.80 29.47 29.75
N GLU A 194 6.83 30.77 29.57
CA GLU A 194 7.70 31.66 30.36
C GLU A 194 7.28 31.50 31.84
N GLY A 195 8.10 30.80 32.63
CA GLY A 195 7.81 30.47 34.05
C GLY A 195 7.43 29.01 34.34
N GLY A 196 7.77 28.05 33.47
CA GLY A 196 7.45 26.63 33.64
C GLY A 196 7.91 26.02 34.98
N HIS A 197 6.94 25.69 35.84
CA HIS A 197 7.13 24.96 37.10
C HIS A 197 6.72 23.49 36.92
N LYS A 198 7.12 22.59 37.84
CA LYS A 198 6.98 21.11 37.72
C LYS A 198 5.57 20.57 37.45
N TYR A 199 4.53 21.40 37.60
CA TYR A 199 3.13 21.04 37.34
C TYR A 199 2.56 21.64 36.05
N ALA A 200 3.31 22.52 35.37
CA ALA A 200 2.86 23.23 34.17
C ALA A 200 2.62 22.29 32.96
N HIS A 201 3.04 21.03 33.05
CA HIS A 201 2.94 20.05 31.96
C HIS A 201 2.12 18.82 32.35
N GLY A 202 1.33 18.93 33.42
CA GLY A 202 0.57 17.83 33.98
C GLY A 202 1.40 16.93 34.89
N ALA A 203 0.69 16.09 35.66
CA ALA A 203 1.28 15.02 36.46
C ALA A 203 0.55 13.72 36.09
N ALA A 204 1.30 12.63 35.95
CA ALA A 204 0.75 11.31 35.68
C ALA A 204 1.05 10.37 36.86
N LEU A 205 0.03 9.62 37.29
CA LEU A 205 0.18 8.51 38.23
C LEU A 205 0.15 7.20 37.43
N ILE A 206 1.20 6.39 37.56
CA ILE A 206 1.28 5.07 36.94
C ILE A 206 1.24 4.04 38.04
N VAL A 207 0.19 3.22 38.03
CA VAL A 207 -0.01 2.15 39.01
C VAL A 207 0.51 0.84 38.44
N ALA A 208 1.42 0.19 39.16
CA ALA A 208 1.97 -1.10 38.78
C ALA A 208 1.09 -2.26 39.27
N GLY A 209 1.22 -3.42 38.63
CA GLY A 209 0.69 -4.67 39.16
C GLY A 209 1.41 -5.12 40.45
N GLY A 210 0.97 -6.25 41.01
CA GLY A 210 1.57 -6.84 42.20
C GLY A 210 3.05 -7.24 42.05
N ALA A 211 3.61 -7.83 43.10
CA ALA A 211 5.02 -8.23 43.15
C ALA A 211 5.43 -9.05 41.92
N GLY A 212 6.49 -8.62 41.23
CA GLY A 212 6.99 -9.24 40.00
C GLY A 212 6.52 -8.59 38.68
N SER A 213 5.47 -7.75 38.70
CA SER A 213 4.87 -7.15 37.49
C SER A 213 5.14 -5.65 37.31
N GLY A 214 6.21 -5.14 37.92
CA GLY A 214 6.55 -3.70 37.88
C GLY A 214 7.24 -3.23 36.58
N GLY A 215 7.70 -4.14 35.72
CA GLY A 215 8.47 -3.82 34.53
C GLY A 215 7.73 -2.92 33.54
N ALA A 216 6.47 -3.24 33.23
CA ALA A 216 5.65 -2.47 32.30
C ALA A 216 5.36 -1.05 32.83
N ALA A 217 5.06 -0.90 34.12
CA ALA A 217 4.84 0.39 34.75
C ALA A 217 6.10 1.27 34.71
N ARG A 218 7.27 0.67 34.94
CA ARG A 218 8.56 1.39 34.85
C ARG A 218 8.90 1.83 33.43
N LEU A 219 8.52 1.05 32.42
CA LEU A 219 8.66 1.45 31.01
C LEU A 219 7.70 2.58 30.65
N ALA A 220 6.43 2.50 31.08
CA ALA A 220 5.44 3.54 30.83
C ALA A 220 5.77 4.88 31.52
N ALA A 221 6.53 4.85 32.62
CA ALA A 221 6.96 6.04 33.36
C ALA A 221 8.18 6.76 32.78
N ARG A 222 8.85 6.18 31.78
CA ARG A 222 10.04 6.73 31.14
C ARG A 222 9.69 7.49 29.88
#